data_AF-U9SUU6-F1
#
_entry.id   AF-U9SUU6-F1
#
_cell.length_a   1.000
_cell.length_b   1.000
_cell.length_c   1.000
_cell.angle_alpha   90.00
_cell.angle_beta   90.00
_cell.angle_gamma   90.00
#
_symmetry.space_group_name_H-M   'P 1'
#
loop_
_entity.id
_entity.type
_entity.pdbx_description
1 polymer ?
#
loop_
_entity_poly.entity_id
_entity_poly.type
_entity_poly.pdbx_seq_one_letter_code
_entity_poly.pdbx_strand_id
1 'polypeptide(L)'
;KDSNEILGGYNPIAWESGGYDAICEKDYKSTKDSFIFSFNNNDNIEIYTLSRVKYEKFAILNHYNSGPVFGIGDLALFGDFGNCYNNNYEKQIRETTDIFFVEEYEIFQIIPADWFTL
;
A
#
# COMPACT_ATOMS: atom_id res chain seq x y z
N LYS A 1 17.94 6.79 2.05
CA LYS A 1 18.97 6.00 2.77
C LYS A 1 19.23 6.76 4.04
N ASP A 2 18.94 6.16 5.19
CA ASP A 2 19.01 6.75 6.53
C ASP A 2 17.70 7.39 7.06
N SER A 3 16.54 7.03 6.51
CA SER A 3 15.25 7.36 7.13
C SER A 3 14.71 6.14 7.87
N ASN A 4 14.39 6.30 9.15
CA ASN A 4 13.59 5.32 9.93
C ASN A 4 12.09 5.44 9.59
N GLU A 5 11.78 5.68 8.31
CA GLU A 5 10.41 5.85 7.83
C GLU A 5 9.78 4.48 7.63
N ILE A 6 8.61 4.26 8.23
CA ILE A 6 7.80 3.08 7.96
C ILE A 6 6.66 3.51 7.06
N LEU A 7 6.54 2.83 5.91
CA LEU A 7 5.42 2.97 4.99
C LEU A 7 4.67 1.65 4.96
N GLY A 8 3.34 1.70 4.95
CA GLY A 8 2.55 0.49 4.92
C GLY A 8 1.14 0.70 4.40
N GLY A 9 0.47 -0.42 4.20
CA GLY A 9 -0.93 -0.42 3.79
C GLY A 9 -1.62 -1.71 4.16
N TYR A 10 -2.92 -1.59 4.40
CA TYR A 10 -3.83 -2.70 4.61
C TYR A 10 -4.75 -2.83 3.41
N ASN A 11 -4.84 -4.05 2.89
CA ASN A 11 -5.78 -4.43 1.84
C ASN A 11 -6.63 -5.61 2.35
N PRO A 12 -7.97 -5.49 2.41
CA PRO A 12 -8.86 -6.58 2.82
C PRO A 12 -9.07 -7.62 1.71
N ILE A 13 -8.70 -7.31 0.47
CA ILE A 13 -8.86 -8.19 -0.68
C ILE A 13 -7.63 -9.11 -0.75
N ALA A 14 -7.85 -10.41 -0.99
CA ALA A 14 -6.76 -11.35 -1.20
C ALA A 14 -5.82 -10.88 -2.33
N TRP A 15 -4.52 -10.97 -2.10
CA TRP A 15 -3.51 -10.69 -3.11
C TRP A 15 -3.53 -11.80 -4.16
N GLU A 16 -3.77 -11.42 -5.41
CA GLU A 16 -3.80 -12.31 -6.57
C GLU A 16 -2.70 -11.89 -7.53
N SER A 17 -2.02 -12.82 -8.19
CA SER A 17 -1.10 -12.45 -9.27
C SER A 17 -1.90 -12.00 -10.49
N GLY A 18 -1.90 -10.70 -10.78
CA GLY A 18 -2.48 -10.15 -12.01
C GLY A 18 -1.51 -10.28 -13.18
N GLY A 19 -1.91 -10.94 -14.27
CA GLY A 19 -1.11 -11.10 -15.49
C GLY A 19 -1.67 -10.24 -16.62
N TYR A 20 -1.36 -8.95 -16.63
CA TYR A 20 -1.88 -8.00 -17.61
C TYR A 20 -0.75 -7.38 -18.43
N ASP A 21 -0.86 -7.43 -19.77
CA ASP A 21 0.15 -6.81 -20.66
C ASP A 21 0.08 -5.27 -20.64
N ALA A 22 -1.11 -4.72 -20.37
CA ALA A 22 -1.34 -3.29 -20.21
C ALA A 22 -2.31 -3.06 -19.05
N ILE A 23 -1.95 -2.16 -18.14
CA ILE A 23 -2.79 -1.77 -17.01
C ILE A 23 -3.92 -0.88 -17.51
N CYS A 24 -5.15 -1.26 -17.22
CA CYS A 24 -6.33 -0.46 -17.44
C CYS A 24 -7.24 -0.52 -16.20
N GLU A 25 -8.30 0.27 -16.23
CA GLU A 25 -9.19 0.47 -15.10
C GLU A 25 -9.82 -0.84 -14.54
N LYS A 26 -10.02 -1.86 -15.39
CA LYS A 26 -10.61 -3.15 -14.97
C LYS A 26 -9.67 -4.00 -14.11
N ASP A 27 -8.37 -3.67 -14.11
CA ASP A 27 -7.35 -4.44 -13.39
C ASP A 27 -7.25 -4.00 -11.93
N TYR A 28 -7.87 -2.86 -11.60
CA TYR A 28 -7.99 -2.39 -10.23
C TYR A 28 -9.12 -3.11 -9.49
N LYS A 29 -8.86 -3.42 -8.22
CA LYS A 29 -9.85 -3.95 -7.29
C LYS A 29 -10.42 -2.79 -6.48
N SER A 30 -11.76 -2.73 -6.46
CA SER A 30 -12.49 -1.69 -5.74
C SER A 30 -12.67 -2.06 -4.27
N THR A 31 -12.34 -1.15 -3.36
CA THR A 31 -12.62 -1.28 -1.92
C THR A 31 -12.55 0.08 -1.24
N LYS A 32 -13.35 0.28 -0.20
CA LYS A 32 -13.27 1.44 0.70
C LYS A 32 -12.45 1.16 1.96
N ASP A 33 -12.24 -0.12 2.26
CA ASP A 33 -11.74 -0.59 3.56
C ASP A 33 -10.21 -0.69 3.57
N SER A 34 -9.56 -0.50 2.42
CA SER A 34 -8.11 -0.30 2.36
C SER A 34 -7.69 1.02 2.98
N PHE A 35 -6.48 1.05 3.51
CA PHE A 35 -5.83 2.27 3.97
C PHE A 35 -4.32 2.14 3.81
N ILE A 36 -3.66 3.27 3.62
CA ILE A 36 -2.21 3.39 3.66
C ILE A 36 -1.80 4.27 4.83
N PHE A 37 -0.60 4.05 5.34
CA PHE A 37 -0.10 4.78 6.49
C PHE A 37 1.40 5.01 6.40
N SER A 38 1.87 5.97 7.20
CA SER A 38 3.28 6.19 7.46
C SER A 38 3.56 6.54 8.91
N PHE A 39 4.77 6.22 9.34
CA PHE A 39 5.39 6.73 10.56
C PHE A 39 6.72 7.37 10.18
N ASN A 40 6.90 8.64 10.51
CA ASN A 40 8.09 9.41 10.09
C ASN A 40 9.29 9.18 11.03
N ASN A 41 9.08 8.54 12.18
CA ASN A 41 10.12 8.21 13.15
C ASN A 41 9.70 7.01 14.02
N ASN A 42 10.59 6.02 14.16
CA ASN A 42 10.38 4.85 15.00
C ASN A 42 10.25 5.16 16.50
N ASP A 43 10.74 6.32 16.97
CA ASP A 43 10.70 6.68 18.39
C ASP A 43 9.37 7.28 18.86
N ASN A 44 8.53 7.76 17.93
CA ASN A 44 7.24 8.38 18.26
C ASN A 44 6.13 7.93 17.31
N ILE A 45 5.49 6.84 17.68
CA ILE A 45 4.35 6.25 16.95
C ILE A 45 3.10 7.15 16.94
N GLU A 46 3.04 8.21 17.75
CA GLU A 46 1.93 9.18 17.71
C GLU A 46 2.02 10.08 16.47
N ILE A 47 3.20 10.17 15.84
CA ILE A 47 3.39 10.91 14.59
C ILE A 47 3.18 9.95 13.42
N TYR A 48 1.91 9.71 13.12
CA TYR A 48 1.49 8.88 12.00
C TYR A 48 0.59 9.64 11.03
N THR A 49 0.68 9.27 9.75
CA THR A 49 -0.34 9.63 8.78
C THR A 49 -1.15 8.38 8.46
N LEU A 50 -2.46 8.45 8.65
CA LEU A 50 -3.40 7.44 8.14
C LEU A 50 -4.21 8.06 7.00
N SER A 51 -4.21 7.39 5.86
CA SER A 51 -4.85 7.81 4.64
C SER A 51 -5.80 6.73 4.16
N ARG A 52 -7.09 7.05 4.05
CA ARG A 52 -8.12 6.12 3.58
C ARG A 52 -8.38 6.31 2.09
N VAL A 53 -9.04 5.34 1.48
CA VAL A 53 -9.43 5.43 0.07
C VAL A 53 -10.39 6.59 -0.17
N LYS A 54 -10.07 7.44 -1.12
CA LYS A 54 -10.91 8.53 -1.63
C LYS A 54 -11.70 8.12 -2.87
N TYR A 55 -11.08 7.33 -3.76
CA TYR A 55 -11.69 6.83 -4.98
C TYR A 55 -11.60 5.30 -5.06
N GLU A 56 -12.67 4.64 -4.61
CA GLU A 56 -12.72 3.18 -4.43
C GLU A 56 -12.34 2.39 -5.67
N LYS A 57 -12.75 2.86 -6.86
CA LYS A 57 -12.53 2.18 -8.14
C LYS A 57 -11.07 1.83 -8.42
N PHE A 58 -10.13 2.60 -7.87
CA PHE A 58 -8.69 2.44 -8.09
C PHE A 58 -7.95 2.07 -6.81
N ALA A 59 -8.62 1.48 -5.81
CA ALA A 59 -8.05 1.31 -4.48
C ALA A 59 -6.79 0.43 -4.46
N ILE A 60 -6.79 -0.69 -5.21
CA ILE A 60 -5.70 -1.67 -5.25
C ILE A 60 -5.45 -2.11 -6.68
N LEU A 61 -4.18 -2.21 -7.08
CA LEU A 61 -3.74 -2.85 -8.31
C LEU A 61 -2.84 -4.03 -7.97
N ASN A 62 -3.14 -5.17 -8.58
CA ASN A 62 -2.29 -6.36 -8.53
C ASN A 62 -1.62 -6.55 -9.89
N HIS A 63 -0.30 -6.50 -9.94
CA HIS A 63 0.44 -6.66 -11.19
C HIS A 63 1.68 -7.53 -10.96
N TYR A 64 1.94 -8.48 -11.85
CA TYR A 64 2.99 -9.49 -11.70
C TYR A 64 4.42 -8.92 -11.61
N ASN A 65 4.66 -7.74 -12.19
CA ASN A 65 5.96 -7.05 -12.11
C ASN A 65 6.07 -6.03 -10.97
N SER A 66 5.08 -5.95 -10.07
CA SER A 66 5.13 -5.04 -8.92
C SER A 66 4.87 -5.79 -7.63
N GLY A 67 5.28 -5.20 -6.52
CA GLY A 67 4.72 -5.53 -5.22
C GLY A 67 3.28 -4.98 -5.08
N PRO A 68 2.80 -4.83 -3.84
CA PRO A 68 1.55 -4.15 -3.55
C PRO A 68 1.50 -2.75 -4.16
N VAL A 69 0.40 -2.44 -4.86
CA VAL A 69 0.11 -1.09 -5.37
C VAL A 69 -1.23 -0.64 -4.83
N PHE A 70 -1.19 0.38 -3.98
CA PHE A 70 -2.36 1.09 -3.46
C PHE A 70 -2.58 2.34 -4.31
N GLY A 71 -3.80 2.50 -4.82
CA GLY A 71 -4.14 3.65 -5.65
C GLY A 71 -3.46 3.61 -7.01
N ILE A 72 -3.42 4.75 -7.69
CA ILE A 72 -2.58 4.97 -8.86
C ILE A 72 -1.22 5.46 -8.36
N GLY A 73 -0.52 4.59 -7.62
CA GLY A 73 0.80 4.85 -7.04
C GLY A 73 0.80 5.66 -5.75
N ASP A 74 -0.32 5.72 -5.02
CA ASP A 74 -0.39 6.35 -3.70
C ASP A 74 0.55 5.66 -2.69
N LEU A 75 0.72 4.34 -2.84
CA LEU A 75 1.88 3.59 -2.35
C LEU A 75 2.15 2.44 -3.33
N ALA A 76 3.32 2.45 -3.97
CA ALA A 76 3.71 1.39 -4.90
C ALA A 76 5.12 0.89 -4.63
N LEU A 77 5.31 -0.42 -4.71
CA LEU A 77 6.60 -1.09 -4.58
C LEU A 77 6.97 -1.81 -5.89
N PHE A 78 8.20 -1.67 -6.33
CA PHE A 78 8.76 -2.26 -7.55
C PHE A 78 10.15 -2.85 -7.24
N GLY A 79 10.19 -4.10 -6.79
CA GLY A 79 11.45 -4.69 -6.33
C GLY A 79 11.98 -3.99 -5.08
N ASP A 80 13.14 -3.35 -5.18
CA ASP A 80 13.85 -2.68 -4.08
C ASP A 80 13.59 -1.17 -4.00
N PHE A 81 12.66 -0.64 -4.79
CA PHE A 81 12.28 0.77 -4.74
C PHE A 81 10.76 0.97 -4.76
N GLY A 82 10.32 2.18 -4.42
CA GLY A 82 8.91 2.54 -4.42
C GLY A 82 8.66 4.04 -4.57
N ASN A 83 7.39 4.39 -4.66
CA ASN A 83 6.92 5.78 -4.69
C ASN A 83 5.62 5.96 -3.90
N CYS A 84 5.35 7.20 -3.52
CA CYS A 84 4.10 7.62 -2.89
C CYS A 84 3.57 8.88 -3.57
N TYR A 85 2.40 8.77 -4.20
CA TYR A 85 1.62 9.89 -4.71
C TYR A 85 0.36 10.12 -3.85
N ASN A 86 -0.50 11.06 -4.25
CA ASN A 86 -1.81 11.27 -3.65
C ASN A 86 -2.82 11.50 -4.79
N ASN A 87 -3.36 10.39 -5.29
CA ASN A 87 -4.33 10.39 -6.39
C ASN A 87 -5.66 9.80 -5.92
N ASN A 88 -5.62 8.68 -5.21
CA ASN A 88 -6.79 7.86 -4.87
C ASN A 88 -7.02 7.65 -3.38
N TYR A 89 -6.08 8.10 -2.54
CA TYR A 89 -6.20 8.12 -1.09
C TYR A 89 -6.31 9.56 -0.58
N GLU A 90 -6.84 9.76 0.62
CA GLU A 90 -7.21 11.09 1.14
C GLU A 90 -6.00 12.00 1.43
N LYS A 91 -4.89 11.40 1.87
CA LYS A 91 -3.68 12.07 2.36
C LYS A 91 -2.43 11.48 1.72
N GLN A 92 -1.45 12.35 1.50
CA GLN A 92 -0.11 11.95 1.10
C GLN A 92 0.58 11.40 2.34
N ILE A 93 1.16 10.20 2.24
CA ILE A 93 1.78 9.55 3.40
C ILE A 93 3.27 9.87 3.55
N ARG A 94 3.89 10.46 2.53
CA ARG A 94 5.31 10.80 2.53
C ARG A 94 5.51 12.27 2.20
N GLU A 95 6.50 12.93 2.80
CA GLU A 95 6.73 14.37 2.59
C GLU A 95 7.10 14.71 1.15
N THR A 96 7.79 13.80 0.45
CA THR A 96 8.17 13.96 -0.97
C THR A 96 7.59 12.86 -1.84
N THR A 97 7.48 13.12 -3.13
CA THR A 97 7.08 12.15 -4.17
C THR A 97 8.29 11.48 -4.83
N ASP A 98 9.49 11.69 -4.30
CA ASP A 98 10.70 11.09 -4.85
C ASP A 98 10.68 9.57 -4.66
N ILE A 99 11.42 8.87 -5.51
CA ILE A 99 11.64 7.44 -5.35
C ILE A 99 12.36 7.18 -4.03
N PHE A 100 11.90 6.17 -3.29
CA PHE A 100 12.60 5.64 -2.12
C PHE A 100 13.12 4.23 -2.38
N PHE A 101 14.15 3.84 -1.65
CA PHE A 101 14.68 2.47 -1.66
C PHE A 101 14.23 1.74 -0.41
N VAL A 102 13.84 0.49 -0.58
CA VAL A 102 13.34 -0.39 0.48
C VAL A 102 14.52 -1.14 1.09
N GLU A 103 14.71 -0.99 2.39
CA GLU A 103 15.72 -1.76 3.13
C GLU A 103 15.16 -3.12 3.57
N GLU A 104 13.91 -3.13 4.01
CA GLU A 104 13.19 -4.31 4.47
C GLU A 104 11.69 -4.19 4.16
N TYR A 105 11.03 -5.31 3.91
CA TYR A 105 9.57 -5.37 3.76
C TYR A 105 9.03 -6.61 4.48
N GLU A 106 7.89 -6.42 5.15
CA GLU A 106 7.19 -7.49 5.86
C GLU A 106 5.74 -7.57 5.38
N ILE A 107 5.20 -8.78 5.31
CA ILE A 107 3.81 -9.02 4.89
C ILE A 107 3.13 -9.88 5.95
N PHE A 108 2.01 -9.37 6.48
CA PHE A 108 1.22 -10.04 7.50
C PHE A 108 -0.18 -10.37 6.96
N GLN A 109 -0.62 -11.61 7.17
CA GLN A 109 -1.99 -12.03 6.89
C GLN A 109 -2.78 -12.10 8.20
N ILE A 110 -3.93 -11.43 8.24
CA ILE A 110 -4.87 -11.52 9.36
C ILE A 110 -5.79 -12.74 9.13
N ILE A 111 -5.76 -13.69 10.06
CA ILE A 111 -6.63 -14.88 10.05
C ILE A 111 -7.71 -14.69 11.13
N PRO A 112 -9.01 -14.84 10.83
CA PRO A 112 -10.06 -14.73 11.83
C PRO A 112 -9.92 -15.79 12.94
N ALA A 113 -10.17 -15.41 14.18
CA ALA A 113 -9.97 -16.27 15.35
C ALA A 113 -10.83 -17.56 15.33
N ASP A 114 -11.98 -17.52 14.65
CA ASP A 114 -12.94 -18.63 14.58
C ASP A 114 -12.42 -19.87 13.82
N TRP A 115 -11.27 -19.77 13.16
CA TRP A 115 -10.63 -20.89 12.45
C TRP A 115 -9.90 -21.86 13.39
N PHE A 116 -9.74 -21.53 14.68
CA PHE A 116 -9.04 -22.36 15.67
C PHE A 116 -9.96 -23.13 16.62
N THR A 117 -11.28 -23.11 16.40
CA THR A 117 -12.28 -23.78 17.27
C THR A 117 -13.00 -24.96 16.60
N LEU A 118 -12.38 -25.64 15.62
CA LEU A 118 -12.87 -26.90 15.05
C LEU A 118 -11.95 -28.09 15.41
#